data_AF-A0A9D4HCH3-F1
#
_entry.id   AF-A0A9D4HCH3-F1
#
_cell.length_a   1.000
_cell.length_b   1.000
_cell.length_c   1.000
_cell.angle_alpha   90.00
_cell.angle_beta   90.00
_cell.angle_gamma   90.00
#
_symmetry.space_group_name_H-M   'P 1'
#
loop_
_entity.id
_entity.type
_entity.pdbx_description
1 polymer ?
#
loop_
_entity_poly.entity_id
_entity_poly.type
_entity_poly.pdbx_seq_one_letter_code
_entity_poly.pdbx_strand_id
1 'polypeptide(L)'
;MGVIKIKLRAFRDTADRPQARFNIQRLKETGFNDSFSVSLEHRFEAFGMVTEEMPLDEHCSCLRDIWKDSCQEVLGRRASTFKEWLSGNARNLIQNRRDINRNKQHQG
;
A
#
# COMPACT_ATOMS: atom_id res chain seq x y z
N MET A 1 -25.22 1.63 -45.56
CA MET A 1 -24.18 0.87 -44.84
C MET A 1 -23.72 1.71 -43.65
N GLY A 2 -24.25 1.45 -42.46
CA GLY A 2 -23.93 2.23 -41.25
C GLY A 2 -22.62 1.75 -40.62
N VAL A 3 -21.69 2.66 -40.33
CA VAL A 3 -20.40 2.33 -39.72
C VAL A 3 -20.59 2.21 -38.21
N ILE A 4 -20.50 0.99 -37.68
CA ILE A 4 -20.54 0.74 -36.24
C ILE A 4 -19.16 1.09 -35.66
N LYS A 5 -19.13 2.08 -34.76
CA LYS A 5 -17.93 2.49 -34.02
C LYS A 5 -17.87 1.73 -32.69
N ILE A 6 -17.00 0.72 -32.63
CA ILE A 6 -16.72 -0.01 -31.39
C ILE A 6 -15.61 0.73 -30.64
N LYS A 7 -15.88 1.16 -29.40
CA LYS A 7 -14.85 1.73 -28.51
C LYS A 7 -14.32 0.63 -27.60
N LEU A 8 -13.00 0.48 -27.54
CA LEU A 8 -12.36 -0.43 -26.60
C LEU A 8 -12.62 0.04 -25.16
N ARG A 9 -12.95 -0.92 -24.28
CA ARG A 9 -13.05 -0.69 -22.85
C ARG A 9 -11.66 -0.32 -22.32
N ALA A 10 -11.56 0.79 -21.59
CA ALA A 10 -10.31 1.16 -20.93
C ALA A 10 -9.90 0.06 -19.94
N PHE A 11 -8.64 -0.38 -20.04
CA PHE A 11 -8.05 -1.31 -19.09
C PHE A 11 -8.07 -0.65 -17.70
N ARG A 12 -8.64 -1.37 -16.73
CA ARG A 12 -8.56 -1.01 -15.31
C ARG A 12 -7.63 -2.02 -14.67
N ASP A 13 -6.49 -1.55 -14.20
CA ASP A 13 -5.61 -2.36 -13.35
C ASP A 13 -6.39 -2.69 -12.06
N THR A 14 -6.83 -3.94 -11.94
CA THR A 14 -7.52 -4.47 -10.76
C THR A 14 -6.55 -5.11 -9.78
N ALA A 15 -5.23 -5.03 -10.03
CA ALA A 15 -4.28 -5.43 -9.02
C ALA A 15 -4.50 -4.54 -7.79
N ASP A 16 -4.77 -5.16 -6.64
CA ASP A 16 -4.95 -4.49 -5.35
C ASP A 16 -3.59 -3.98 -4.85
N ARG A 17 -3.02 -3.05 -5.63
CA ARG A 17 -1.77 -2.40 -5.31
C ARG A 17 -2.13 -1.29 -4.32
N PRO A 18 -1.59 -1.33 -3.09
CA PRO A 18 -1.80 -0.23 -2.16
C PRO A 18 -1.37 1.08 -2.85
N GLN A 19 -2.28 2.05 -2.92
CA GLN A 19 -2.04 3.33 -3.61
C GLN A 19 -0.81 4.08 -3.09
N ALA A 20 -0.40 3.83 -1.85
CA ALA A 20 0.73 4.47 -1.21
C ALA A 20 1.83 3.47 -0.88
N ARG A 21 3.02 3.73 -1.42
CA ARG A 21 4.27 3.02 -1.09
C ARG A 21 4.74 3.39 0.32
N PHE A 22 5.50 2.51 0.96
CA PHE A 22 6.15 2.82 2.24
C PHE A 22 7.24 3.89 2.09
N ASN A 23 7.53 4.61 3.18
CA ASN A 23 8.58 5.61 3.18
C ASN A 23 9.97 4.98 3.43
N ILE A 24 10.55 4.40 2.37
CA ILE A 24 11.86 3.73 2.42
C ILE A 24 12.99 4.72 2.78
N GLN A 25 12.80 6.03 2.61
CA GLN A 25 13.80 7.03 2.99
C GLN A 25 14.09 7.01 4.49
N ARG A 26 13.11 6.63 5.33
CA ARG A 26 13.30 6.48 6.77
C ARG A 26 14.34 5.44 7.14
N LEU A 27 14.54 4.39 6.33
CA LEU A 27 15.59 3.41 6.60
C LEU A 27 17.01 4.00 6.52
N LYS A 28 17.17 5.13 5.84
CA LYS A 28 18.46 5.84 5.77
C LYS A 28 18.67 6.77 6.96
N GLU A 29 17.62 7.06 7.73
CA GLU A 29 17.69 7.87 8.93
C GLU A 29 18.25 7.01 10.07
N THR A 30 19.16 7.58 10.85
CA THR A 30 19.80 6.89 11.98
C THR A 30 18.75 6.53 13.04
N GLY A 31 18.77 5.28 13.52
CA GLY A 31 17.84 4.75 14.54
C GLY A 31 16.54 4.14 13.99
N PHE A 32 16.12 4.51 12.78
CA PHE A 32 14.96 3.86 12.14
C PHE A 32 15.29 2.47 11.60
N ASN A 33 16.53 2.25 11.16
CA ASN A 33 16.98 0.91 10.75
C ASN A 33 17.04 -0.05 11.95
N ASP A 34 17.55 0.42 13.08
CA ASP A 34 17.66 -0.40 14.29
C ASP A 34 16.28 -0.74 14.86
N SER A 35 15.38 0.25 14.92
CA SER A 35 13.99 0.01 15.33
C SER A 35 13.22 -0.89 14.37
N PHE A 36 13.48 -0.79 13.06
CA PHE A 36 12.94 -1.73 12.07
C PHE A 36 13.45 -3.15 12.30
N SER A 37 14.76 -3.31 12.51
CA SER A 37 15.38 -4.62 12.75
C SER A 37 14.82 -5.27 14.02
N VAL A 38 14.73 -4.52 15.12
CA VAL A 38 14.16 -5.01 16.38
C VAL A 38 12.68 -5.39 16.24
N SER A 39 11.85 -4.56 15.59
CA SER A 39 10.43 -4.88 15.37
C SER A 39 10.29 -6.15 14.52
N LEU A 40 11.10 -6.27 13.47
CA LEU A 40 11.07 -7.42 12.58
C LEU A 40 11.52 -8.70 13.29
N GLU A 41 12.64 -8.66 14.01
CA GLU A 41 13.18 -9.81 14.76
C GLU A 41 12.18 -10.33 15.79
N HIS A 42 11.60 -9.43 16.60
CA HIS A 42 10.58 -9.79 17.58
C HIS A 42 9.41 -10.55 16.93
N ARG A 43 8.90 -10.03 15.81
CA ARG A 43 7.75 -10.64 15.12
C ARG A 43 8.10 -11.96 14.45
N PHE A 44 9.31 -12.07 13.92
CA PHE A 44 9.81 -13.34 13.37
C PHE A 44 9.98 -14.40 14.45
N GLU A 45 10.49 -14.02 15.62
CA GLU A 45 10.61 -14.93 16.76
C GLU A 45 9.22 -15.42 17.19
N ALA A 46 8.25 -14.52 17.35
CA ALA A 46 6.87 -14.87 17.65
C ALA A 46 6.24 -15.79 16.58
N PHE A 47 6.56 -15.57 15.31
CA PHE A 47 6.08 -16.41 14.20
C PHE A 47 6.72 -17.79 14.18
N GLY A 48 8.02 -17.88 14.49
CA GLY A 48 8.77 -19.13 14.58
C GLY A 48 8.20 -20.10 15.62
N MET A 49 7.61 -19.59 16.70
CA MET A 49 6.98 -20.42 17.74
C MET A 49 5.64 -21.05 17.32
N VAL A 50 5.01 -20.56 16.25
CA VAL A 50 3.64 -20.96 15.83
C VAL A 50 3.66 -21.81 14.55
N THR A 51 4.81 -21.94 13.89
CA THR A 51 4.88 -22.37 12.49
C THR A 51 5.02 -23.87 12.25
N GLU A 52 5.19 -24.69 13.28
CA GLU A 52 5.52 -26.12 13.15
C GLU A 52 4.40 -26.96 12.50
N GLU A 53 3.15 -26.49 12.52
CA GLU A 53 1.98 -27.20 12.00
C GLU A 53 1.26 -26.49 10.83
N MET A 54 1.76 -25.32 10.38
CA MET A 54 1.02 -24.48 9.43
C MET A 54 1.28 -24.87 7.95
N PRO A 55 0.24 -24.94 7.09
CA PRO A 55 0.40 -25.12 5.65
C PRO A 55 1.34 -24.10 5.02
N LEU A 56 2.10 -24.52 4.00
CA LEU A 56 3.11 -23.66 3.35
C LEU A 56 2.54 -22.35 2.77
N ASP A 57 1.32 -22.39 2.24
CA ASP A 57 0.67 -21.19 1.67
C ASP A 57 0.31 -20.17 2.76
N GLU A 58 -0.23 -20.65 3.88
CA GLU A 58 -0.52 -19.84 5.06
C GLU A 58 0.78 -19.29 5.66
N HIS A 59 1.82 -20.10 5.73
CA HIS A 59 3.16 -19.68 6.13
C HIS A 59 3.69 -18.52 5.27
N CYS A 60 3.61 -18.65 3.95
CA CYS A 60 4.02 -17.60 3.03
C CYS A 60 3.16 -16.34 3.16
N SER A 61 1.85 -16.48 3.42
CA SER A 61 0.96 -15.35 3.66
C SER A 61 1.33 -14.60 4.94
N CYS A 62 1.50 -15.33 6.05
CA CYS A 62 1.87 -14.74 7.33
C CYS A 62 3.22 -14.04 7.27
N LEU A 63 4.23 -14.63 6.61
CA LEU A 63 5.51 -13.96 6.38
C LEU A 63 5.33 -12.63 5.68
N ARG A 64 4.59 -12.61 4.57
CA ARG A 64 4.31 -11.39 3.82
C ARG A 64 3.62 -10.34 4.69
N ASP A 65 2.71 -10.74 5.56
CA ASP A 65 1.97 -9.81 6.41
C ASP A 65 2.84 -9.29 7.57
N ILE A 66 3.72 -10.10 8.16
CA ILE A 66 4.75 -9.65 9.11
C ILE A 66 5.62 -8.55 8.50
N TRP A 67 6.09 -8.75 7.27
CA TRP A 67 6.86 -7.73 6.55
C TRP A 67 6.07 -6.45 6.32
N LYS A 68 4.81 -6.55 5.88
CA LYS A 68 3.94 -5.38 5.67
C LYS A 68 3.71 -4.63 6.96
N ASP A 69 3.42 -5.32 8.05
CA ASP A 69 3.08 -4.70 9.32
C ASP A 69 4.31 -4.04 9.94
N SER A 70 5.50 -4.63 9.78
CA SER A 70 6.76 -4.04 10.26
C SER A 70 7.09 -2.77 9.47
N CYS A 71 6.88 -2.80 8.14
CA CYS A 71 6.99 -1.62 7.30
C CYS A 71 5.96 -0.55 7.67
N GLN A 72 4.73 -0.93 7.98
CA GLN A 72 3.65 -0.01 8.34
C GLN A 72 3.93 0.67 9.69
N GLU A 73 4.46 -0.07 10.68
CA GLU A 73 4.81 0.44 12.00
C GLU A 73 5.97 1.44 11.94
N VAL A 74 7.09 1.05 11.33
CA VAL A 74 8.33 1.85 11.40
C VAL A 74 8.43 2.87 10.26
N LEU A 75 8.16 2.44 9.03
CA LEU A 75 8.32 3.30 7.85
C LEU A 75 7.08 4.15 7.60
N GLY A 76 5.91 3.60 7.91
CA GLY A 76 4.63 4.21 7.56
C GLY A 76 4.46 4.41 6.05
N ARG A 77 3.27 4.89 5.66
CA ARG A 77 2.98 5.18 4.25
C ARG A 77 3.57 6.53 3.87
N ARG A 78 4.17 6.59 2.68
CA ARG A 78 4.63 7.85 2.10
C ARG A 78 3.43 8.76 1.86
N ALA A 79 3.46 9.95 2.44
CA ALA A 79 2.47 10.97 2.14
C ALA A 79 2.50 11.29 0.64
N SER A 80 1.34 11.21 -0.01
CA SER A 80 1.19 11.67 -1.40
C SER A 80 1.20 13.19 -1.41
N THR A 81 2.39 13.81 -1.42
CA THR A 81 2.49 15.24 -1.69
C THR A 81 2.09 15.51 -3.13
N PHE A 82 1.31 16.56 -3.34
CA PHE A 82 1.04 17.04 -4.69
C PHE A 82 2.33 17.59 -5.30
N LYS A 83 2.53 17.37 -6.59
CA LYS A 83 3.67 17.93 -7.33
C LYS A 83 3.65 19.46 -7.20
N GLU A 84 4.82 20.07 -7.06
CA GLU A 84 4.95 21.51 -6.78
C GLU A 84 4.29 22.38 -7.85
N TRP A 85 4.37 21.97 -9.12
CA TRP A 85 3.77 22.67 -10.26
C TRP A 85 2.23 22.62 -10.31
N LEU A 86 1.56 21.81 -9.48
CA LEU A 86 0.10 21.77 -9.45
C LEU A 86 -0.45 22.98 -8.69
N SER A 87 -1.38 23.70 -9.31
CA SER A 87 -2.11 24.80 -8.67
C SER A 87 -3.04 24.33 -7.54
N GLY A 88 -3.34 25.21 -6.58
CA GLY A 88 -4.23 24.91 -5.45
C GLY A 88 -5.61 24.38 -5.88
N ASN A 89 -6.20 25.00 -6.92
CA ASN A 89 -7.49 24.57 -7.45
C ASN A 89 -7.44 23.15 -8.06
N ALA A 90 -6.36 22.81 -8.77
CA ALA A 90 -6.19 21.46 -9.31
C ALA A 90 -6.01 20.42 -8.18
N ARG A 91 -5.28 20.76 -7.11
CA ARG A 91 -5.14 19.90 -5.92
C ARG A 91 -6.49 19.64 -5.25
N ASN A 92 -7.29 20.68 -5.06
CA ASN A 92 -8.64 20.58 -4.49
C ASN A 92 -9.55 19.70 -5.34
N LEU A 93 -9.51 19.85 -6.67
CA LEU A 93 -10.31 19.02 -7.58
C LEU A 93 -9.91 17.54 -7.51
N ILE A 94 -8.61 17.24 -7.43
CA ILE A 94 -8.13 15.87 -7.29
C ILE A 94 -8.58 15.27 -5.95
N GLN A 95 -8.49 16.00 -4.84
CA GLN A 95 -8.96 15.48 -3.55
C GLN A 95 -10.45 15.20 -3.55
N ASN A 96 -11.28 16.14 -4.02
CA ASN A 96 -12.72 15.91 -4.14
C ASN A 96 -13.05 14.64 -4.93
N ARG A 97 -12.31 14.35 -6.02
CA ARG A 97 -12.50 13.11 -6.79
C ARG A 97 -12.11 11.86 -5.99
N ARG A 98 -11.04 11.92 -5.19
CA ARG A 98 -10.65 10.80 -4.32
C ARG A 98 -11.70 10.52 -3.25
N ASP A 99 -12.21 11.57 -2.61
CA ASP A 99 -13.21 11.44 -1.54
C ASP A 99 -14.54 10.86 -2.06
N ILE A 100 -15.01 11.34 -3.23
CA ILE A 100 -16.19 10.77 -3.89
C ILE A 100 -15.99 9.28 -4.22
N ASN A 101 -14.81 8.89 -4.71
CA ASN A 101 -14.54 7.50 -5.04
C ASN A 101 -14.45 6.61 -3.79
N ARG A 102 -13.88 7.12 -2.69
CA ARG A 102 -13.83 6.40 -1.41
C ARG A 102 -15.22 6.18 -0.84
N ASN A 103 -16.09 7.20 -0.87
CA ASN A 103 -17.46 7.07 -0.38
C ASN A 103 -18.28 6.06 -1.21
N LYS A 104 -18.04 5.97 -2.53
CA LYS A 104 -18.69 4.97 -3.39
C LYS A 104 -18.27 3.53 -3.09
N GLN A 105 -17.06 3.31 -2.58
CA GLN A 105 -16.57 1.98 -2.19
C GLN A 105 -17.16 1.48 -0.86
N HIS A 106 -17.65 2.38 0.00
CA HIS A 106 -18.25 2.03 1.28
C HIS A 106 -19.79 1.91 1.25
N GLN A 107 -20.43 2.19 0.10
CA GLN A 107 -21.88 2.12 -0.09
C GLN A 107 -22.33 0.96 -1.02
N GLY A 108 -21.41 0.07 -1.40
CA GLY A 108 -21.67 -1.09 -2.27
C GLY A 108 -21.41 -2.40 -1.56
#